data_AF-I4B0G1-F1
#
_entry.id   AF-I4B0G1-F1
#
_cell.length_a   1.000
_cell.length_b   1.000
_cell.length_c   1.000
_cell.angle_alpha   90.00
_cell.angle_beta   90.00
_cell.angle_gamma   90.00
#
_symmetry.space_group_name_H-M   'P 1'
#
loop_
_entity.id
_entity.type
_entity.pdbx_description
1 polymer ?
#
loop_
_entity_poly.entity_id
_entity_poly.type
_entity_poly.pdbx_seq_one_letter_code
_entity_poly.pdbx_strand_id
1 'polypeptide(L)'
;MRIRPAGRTAKAKSASGKNRRRSARRNRSDRSPYTARPSLQKVNIDIIAAFLRRFPLKFSTARLTLLEIADKVLEKKVQMPRPAKLKAHMVFEMLTRSGGRARAGVTGACSEWRGAFKGGYPVVTTVNSQRGHRLNVDARKYILENPARGRRRNFRTIPQNLCGNVKCVNPRHIRMVPINPDSHQGENHPRSKFTDKDVVRMVKEYNAGSTAREIAKKYDIQLTYVEQIMRKEKRTEATEGLKIRGRFGFR
;
A
#
# COMPACT_ATOMS: atom_id res chain seq x y z
N MET A 1 52.47 -48.69 4.55
CA MET A 1 52.29 -47.29 4.98
C MET A 1 50.91 -47.13 5.61
N ARG A 2 50.81 -46.88 6.92
CA ARG A 2 49.53 -46.65 7.63
C ARG A 2 49.36 -45.15 7.87
N ILE A 3 48.31 -44.56 7.28
CA ILE A 3 47.95 -43.15 7.43
C ILE A 3 47.30 -42.96 8.80
N ARG A 4 47.88 -42.13 9.67
CA ARG A 4 47.28 -41.71 10.95
C ARG A 4 46.20 -40.65 10.69
N PRO A 5 45.01 -40.74 11.31
CA PRO A 5 44.01 -39.68 11.23
C PRO A 5 44.35 -38.52 12.18
N ALA A 6 44.12 -37.30 11.69
CA ALA A 6 44.34 -36.03 12.39
C ALA A 6 43.42 -35.88 13.61
N GLY A 7 44.01 -35.42 14.72
CA GLY A 7 43.36 -35.24 16.01
C GLY A 7 42.26 -34.18 16.00
N ARG A 8 41.13 -34.53 16.63
CA ARG A 8 40.05 -33.60 17.00
C ARG A 8 40.55 -32.67 18.11
N THR A 9 40.61 -31.37 17.83
CA THR A 9 40.84 -30.33 18.85
C THR A 9 39.62 -30.19 19.76
N ALA A 10 39.85 -30.26 21.06
CA ALA A 10 38.85 -30.13 22.09
C ALA A 10 38.26 -28.71 22.10
N LYS A 11 36.94 -28.60 21.88
CA LYS A 11 36.19 -27.35 22.04
C LYS A 11 36.14 -26.97 23.51
N ALA A 12 36.75 -25.83 23.83
CA ALA A 12 36.65 -25.18 25.14
C ALA A 12 35.18 -24.90 25.49
N LYS A 13 34.76 -25.38 26.67
CA LYS A 13 33.46 -25.08 27.27
C LYS A 13 33.48 -23.63 27.75
N SER A 14 32.84 -22.73 27.01
CA SER A 14 32.65 -21.35 27.46
C SER A 14 31.66 -21.30 28.62
N ALA A 15 32.08 -20.67 29.71
CA ALA A 15 31.28 -20.49 30.91
C ALA A 15 30.02 -19.68 30.59
N SER A 16 28.86 -20.30 30.82
CA SER A 16 27.55 -19.68 30.70
C SER A 16 27.39 -18.61 31.78
N GLY A 17 27.73 -17.37 31.43
CA GLY A 17 27.43 -16.19 32.24
C GLY A 17 25.91 -16.10 32.45
N LYS A 18 25.48 -16.32 33.70
CA LYS A 18 24.10 -16.05 34.16
C LYS A 18 23.84 -14.55 34.09
N ASN A 19 23.53 -14.05 32.90
CA ASN A 19 22.91 -12.75 32.73
C ASN A 19 21.54 -12.79 33.41
N ARG A 20 21.50 -12.33 34.65
CA ARG A 20 20.26 -11.98 35.37
C ARG A 20 19.50 -11.01 34.48
N ARG A 21 18.58 -11.55 33.68
CA ARG A 21 17.55 -10.80 32.97
C ARG A 21 16.83 -9.98 34.04
N ARG A 22 17.19 -8.70 34.18
CA ARG A 22 16.36 -7.73 34.88
C ARG A 22 15.00 -7.85 34.23
N SER A 23 14.06 -8.50 34.91
CA SER A 23 12.68 -8.57 34.47
C SER A 23 12.25 -7.14 34.22
N ALA A 24 11.99 -6.79 32.97
CA ALA A 24 11.46 -5.49 32.61
C ALA A 24 10.33 -5.22 33.59
N ARG A 25 10.46 -4.15 34.40
CA ARG A 25 9.40 -3.69 35.30
C ARG A 25 8.14 -3.61 34.43
N ARG A 26 7.23 -4.57 34.58
CA ARG A 26 5.92 -4.51 33.95
C ARG A 26 5.31 -3.23 34.49
N ASN A 27 5.17 -2.22 33.64
CA ASN A 27 4.37 -1.05 33.98
C ASN A 27 3.03 -1.59 34.49
N ARG A 28 2.72 -1.33 35.78
CA ARG A 28 1.40 -1.66 36.34
C ARG A 28 0.37 -1.03 35.42
N SER A 29 -0.51 -1.85 34.86
CA SER A 29 -1.58 -1.44 33.93
C SER A 29 -2.40 -0.27 34.45
N ASP A 30 -2.40 -0.11 35.77
CA ASP A 30 -3.34 0.68 36.54
C ASP A 30 -2.97 2.18 36.55
N ARG A 31 -1.72 2.51 36.23
CA ARG A 31 -1.23 3.91 36.11
C ARG A 31 -1.21 4.43 34.68
N SER A 32 -1.76 3.69 33.73
CA SER A 32 -1.94 4.22 32.38
C SER A 32 -3.08 5.24 32.40
N PRO A 33 -2.96 6.43 31.77
CA PRO A 33 -4.10 7.31 31.55
C PRO A 33 -5.24 6.65 30.75
N TYR A 34 -5.04 5.40 30.30
CA TYR A 34 -6.00 4.54 29.61
C TYR A 34 -6.68 3.48 30.53
N THR A 35 -6.44 3.45 31.85
CA THR A 35 -7.11 2.49 32.76
C THR A 35 -8.54 2.89 33.14
N ALA A 36 -8.85 4.19 33.16
CA ALA A 36 -10.23 4.62 33.08
C ALA A 36 -10.71 4.28 31.67
N ARG A 37 -11.42 3.17 31.52
CA ARG A 37 -12.01 2.72 30.25
C ARG A 37 -13.48 3.13 30.25
N PRO A 38 -13.83 4.42 30.10
CA PRO A 38 -15.22 4.79 29.96
C PRO A 38 -15.79 3.99 28.78
N SER A 39 -16.97 3.42 28.99
CA SER A 39 -17.71 2.81 27.89
C SER A 39 -17.82 3.82 26.75
N LEU A 40 -17.84 3.34 25.51
CA LEU A 40 -18.07 4.21 24.36
C LEU A 40 -19.51 4.72 24.47
N GLN A 41 -19.68 5.87 25.11
CA GLN A 41 -20.99 6.48 25.28
C GLN A 41 -21.48 6.96 23.91
N LYS A 42 -22.74 6.67 23.60
CA LYS A 42 -23.41 7.09 22.35
C LYS A 42 -23.23 8.58 22.09
N VAL A 43 -23.29 9.39 23.15
CA VAL A 43 -23.06 10.84 23.13
C VAL A 43 -21.72 11.21 22.47
N ASN A 44 -20.65 10.49 22.75
CA ASN A 44 -19.32 10.79 22.19
C ASN A 44 -19.25 10.49 20.70
N ILE A 45 -19.87 9.39 20.28
CA ILE A 45 -19.99 9.01 18.87
C ILE A 45 -20.76 10.09 18.12
N ASP A 46 -21.88 10.54 18.69
CA ASP A 46 -22.74 11.56 18.09
C ASP A 46 -22.04 12.92 17.98
N ILE A 47 -21.25 13.31 18.99
CA ILE A 47 -20.43 14.54 18.94
C ILE A 47 -19.39 14.46 17.83
N ILE A 48 -18.65 13.34 17.72
CA ILE A 48 -17.66 13.15 16.65
C ILE A 48 -18.35 13.21 15.28
N ALA A 49 -19.44 12.46 15.11
CA ALA A 49 -20.19 12.40 13.87
C ALA A 49 -20.75 13.77 13.47
N ALA A 50 -21.38 14.50 14.39
CA ALA A 50 -21.90 15.84 14.15
C ALA A 50 -20.79 16.81 13.73
N PHE A 51 -19.63 16.76 14.40
CA PHE A 51 -18.51 17.61 14.06
C PHE A 51 -17.93 17.32 12.67
N LEU A 52 -17.69 16.04 12.35
CA LEU A 52 -17.15 15.62 11.05
C LEU A 52 -18.13 15.90 9.91
N ARG A 53 -19.44 15.80 10.16
CA ARG A 53 -20.46 16.18 9.16
C ARG A 53 -20.45 17.68 8.88
N ARG A 54 -20.25 18.51 9.91
CA ARG A 54 -20.24 19.98 9.78
C ARG A 54 -18.92 20.51 9.21
N PHE A 55 -17.79 19.87 9.51
CA PHE A 55 -16.45 20.35 9.12
C PHE A 55 -15.55 19.24 8.56
N PRO A 56 -15.94 18.58 7.44
CA PRO A 56 -15.20 17.44 6.91
C PRO A 56 -13.77 17.77 6.47
N LEU A 57 -13.52 19.00 6.00
CA LEU A 57 -12.21 19.44 5.50
C LEU A 57 -11.25 19.89 6.60
N LYS A 58 -11.74 20.16 7.82
CA LYS A 58 -10.90 20.65 8.94
C LYS A 58 -9.89 19.60 9.40
N PHE A 59 -10.20 18.33 9.18
CA PHE A 59 -9.34 17.20 9.49
C PHE A 59 -9.01 16.42 8.23
N SER A 60 -7.87 16.73 7.64
CA SER A 60 -7.41 16.02 6.45
C SER A 60 -7.09 14.57 6.79
N THR A 61 -7.90 13.64 6.28
CA THR A 61 -7.62 12.19 6.33
C THR A 61 -6.40 11.78 5.52
N ALA A 62 -5.72 12.71 4.84
CA ALA A 62 -4.43 12.49 4.19
C ALA A 62 -3.22 12.86 5.08
N ARG A 63 -3.46 13.50 6.23
CA ARG A 63 -2.43 13.90 7.20
C ARG A 63 -2.58 13.19 8.54
N LEU A 64 -3.83 12.96 8.95
CA LEU A 64 -4.19 12.39 10.24
C LEU A 64 -4.86 11.03 10.06
N THR A 65 -4.55 10.10 10.95
CA THR A 65 -5.28 8.84 11.03
C THR A 65 -6.70 9.07 11.52
N LEU A 66 -7.61 8.15 11.21
CA LEU A 66 -9.00 8.23 11.67
C LEU A 66 -9.10 8.35 13.20
N LEU A 67 -8.24 7.67 13.94
CA LEU A 67 -8.26 7.73 15.40
C LEU A 67 -7.67 9.03 15.94
N GLU A 68 -6.62 9.59 15.33
CA GLU A 68 -6.10 10.93 15.67
C GLU A 68 -7.14 12.02 15.39
N ILE A 69 -7.97 11.86 14.36
CA ILE A 69 -9.08 12.77 14.07
C ILE A 69 -10.09 12.73 15.21
N ALA A 70 -10.48 11.54 15.67
CA ALA A 70 -11.38 11.40 16.81
C ALA A 70 -10.77 12.00 18.09
N ASP A 71 -9.49 11.77 18.37
CA ASP A 71 -8.78 12.34 19.51
C ASP A 71 -8.90 13.87 19.50
N LYS A 72 -8.58 14.50 18.37
CA LYS A 72 -8.65 15.97 18.22
C LYS A 72 -10.05 16.53 18.34
N VAL A 73 -11.08 15.78 17.94
CA VAL A 73 -12.48 16.21 18.09
C VAL A 73 -12.89 16.14 19.55
N LEU A 74 -12.62 15.00 20.20
CA LEU A 74 -12.99 14.78 21.61
C LEU A 74 -12.26 15.75 22.55
N GLU A 75 -10.95 15.93 22.36
CA GLU A 75 -10.15 16.88 23.13
C GLU A 75 -10.71 18.30 23.02
N LYS A 76 -10.99 18.76 21.78
CA LYS A 76 -11.45 20.15 21.55
C LYS A 76 -12.90 20.40 21.93
N LYS A 77 -13.76 19.38 21.94
CA LYS A 77 -15.21 19.56 22.12
C LYS A 77 -15.74 19.09 23.46
N VAL A 78 -15.12 18.07 24.04
CA VAL A 78 -15.63 17.43 25.24
C VAL A 78 -14.57 17.33 26.33
N GLN A 79 -13.31 17.67 26.02
CA GLN A 79 -12.17 17.54 26.94
C GLN A 79 -12.05 16.13 27.53
N MET A 80 -12.38 15.12 26.73
CA MET A 80 -12.34 13.71 27.16
C MET A 80 -11.33 12.90 26.34
N PRO A 81 -10.69 11.89 26.97
CA PRO A 81 -9.82 10.97 26.26
C PRO A 81 -10.60 10.05 25.31
N ARG A 82 -9.91 9.49 24.32
CA ARG A 82 -10.52 8.53 23.38
C ARG A 82 -10.95 7.25 24.09
N PRO A 83 -12.20 6.79 23.90
CA PRO A 83 -12.64 5.51 24.44
C PRO A 83 -11.90 4.33 23.81
N ALA A 84 -11.49 3.35 24.63
CA ALA A 84 -10.74 2.17 24.17
C ALA A 84 -11.49 1.30 23.15
N LYS A 85 -12.83 1.36 23.15
CA LYS A 85 -13.69 0.62 22.22
C LYS A 85 -13.86 1.34 20.87
N LEU A 86 -13.44 2.60 20.73
CA LEU A 86 -13.55 3.32 19.47
C LEU A 86 -12.61 2.71 18.44
N LYS A 87 -13.18 2.13 17.38
CA LYS A 87 -12.41 1.55 16.28
C LYS A 87 -12.38 2.50 15.09
N ALA A 88 -11.32 2.41 14.29
CA ALA A 88 -11.15 3.26 13.12
C ALA A 88 -12.28 3.13 12.10
N HIS A 89 -12.88 1.94 11.92
CA HIS A 89 -14.05 1.75 11.04
C HIS A 89 -15.26 2.60 11.45
N MET A 90 -15.45 2.85 12.75
CA MET A 90 -16.57 3.69 13.23
C MET A 90 -16.37 5.14 12.78
N VAL A 91 -15.15 5.65 12.89
CA VAL A 91 -14.81 6.99 12.41
C VAL A 91 -14.86 7.07 10.89
N PHE A 92 -14.50 5.98 10.20
CA PHE A 92 -14.66 5.89 8.75
C PHE A 92 -16.13 6.08 8.37
N GLU A 93 -17.06 5.36 9.01
CA GLU A 93 -18.50 5.48 8.74
C GLU A 93 -19.01 6.91 8.99
N MET A 94 -18.51 7.61 10.01
CA MET A 94 -18.84 9.01 10.27
C MET A 94 -18.42 9.97 9.14
N LEU A 95 -17.39 9.61 8.37
CA LEU A 95 -16.90 10.35 7.20
C LEU A 95 -17.60 9.93 5.90
N THR A 96 -18.56 9.00 5.97
CA THR A 96 -19.39 8.62 4.84
C THR A 96 -20.77 9.24 4.94
N ARG A 97 -21.31 9.71 3.81
CA ARG A 97 -22.72 10.11 3.69
C ARG A 97 -23.50 8.96 3.07
N SER A 98 -24.50 8.44 3.79
CA SER A 98 -25.52 7.58 3.20
C SER A 98 -26.46 8.40 2.31
N GLY A 99 -26.94 7.79 1.23
CA GLY A 99 -27.98 8.41 0.38
C GLY A 99 -27.46 9.11 -0.88
N GLY A 100 -26.31 8.70 -1.43
CA GLY A 100 -26.01 9.04 -2.82
C GLY A 100 -27.02 8.37 -3.76
N ARG A 101 -27.34 9.02 -4.90
CA ARG A 101 -28.26 8.47 -5.91
C ARG A 101 -27.84 7.04 -6.28
N ALA A 102 -28.81 6.12 -6.33
CA ALA A 102 -28.59 4.81 -6.93
C ALA A 102 -28.19 5.02 -8.40
N ARG A 103 -27.23 4.21 -8.88
CA ARG A 103 -26.71 4.32 -10.24
C ARG A 103 -26.90 2.99 -10.96
N ALA A 104 -27.01 3.05 -12.28
CA ALA A 104 -27.17 1.85 -13.11
C ALA A 104 -26.03 0.85 -12.86
N GLY A 105 -26.36 -0.44 -12.81
CA GLY A 105 -25.40 -1.53 -12.67
C GLY A 105 -24.98 -1.89 -11.23
N VAL A 106 -25.51 -1.22 -10.19
CA VAL A 106 -25.25 -1.59 -8.79
C VAL A 106 -26.51 -1.59 -7.94
N THR A 107 -26.56 -2.49 -6.95
CA THR A 107 -27.65 -2.54 -5.97
C THR A 107 -27.39 -1.58 -4.81
N GLY A 108 -28.40 -0.79 -4.42
CA GLY A 108 -28.38 0.08 -3.25
C GLY A 108 -27.73 1.45 -3.46
N ALA A 109 -27.85 2.32 -2.45
CA ALA A 109 -27.34 3.69 -2.48
C ALA A 109 -25.81 3.76 -2.35
N CYS A 110 -25.20 4.80 -2.94
CA CYS A 110 -23.78 5.07 -2.73
C CYS A 110 -23.52 5.57 -1.29
N SER A 111 -22.35 5.20 -0.76
CA SER A 111 -21.79 5.79 0.46
C SER A 111 -20.70 6.78 0.04
N GLU A 112 -20.98 8.07 0.10
CA GLU A 112 -20.07 9.10 -0.41
C GLU A 112 -19.01 9.48 0.62
N TRP A 113 -17.74 9.39 0.22
CA TRP A 113 -16.60 9.79 1.03
C TRP A 113 -16.52 11.32 1.15
N ARG A 114 -16.44 11.80 2.40
CA ARG A 114 -16.26 13.23 2.71
C ARG A 114 -14.84 13.59 3.16
N GLY A 115 -13.96 12.61 3.28
CA GLY A 115 -12.56 12.84 3.63
C GLY A 115 -11.73 13.38 2.46
N ALA A 116 -10.41 13.31 2.62
CA ALA A 116 -9.46 13.79 1.62
C ALA A 116 -9.44 12.94 0.34
N PHE A 117 -9.07 13.59 -0.76
CA PHE A 117 -8.79 12.99 -2.05
C PHE A 117 -7.34 13.27 -2.46
N LYS A 118 -6.71 12.32 -3.14
CA LYS A 118 -5.38 12.50 -3.74
C LYS A 118 -5.32 11.75 -5.06
N GLY A 119 -4.91 12.43 -6.14
CA GLY A 119 -4.82 11.84 -7.48
C GLY A 119 -6.16 11.28 -7.98
N GLY A 120 -7.29 11.89 -7.60
CA GLY A 120 -8.63 11.44 -7.98
C GLY A 120 -9.23 10.34 -7.10
N TYR A 121 -8.52 9.82 -6.11
CA TYR A 121 -9.01 8.72 -5.26
C TYR A 121 -9.25 9.15 -3.82
N PRO A 122 -10.23 8.56 -3.12
CA PRO A 122 -10.46 8.83 -1.70
C PRO A 122 -9.32 8.21 -0.87
N VAL A 123 -8.75 8.96 0.06
CA VAL A 123 -7.56 8.53 0.82
C VAL A 123 -7.79 8.60 2.33
N VAL A 124 -7.27 7.59 3.02
CA VAL A 124 -7.17 7.53 4.47
C VAL A 124 -5.72 7.27 4.89
N THR A 125 -5.24 8.03 5.87
CA THR A 125 -3.94 7.80 6.51
C THR A 125 -4.10 6.71 7.56
N THR A 126 -3.23 5.71 7.50
CA THR A 126 -3.10 4.65 8.50
C THR A 126 -1.66 4.62 9.02
N VAL A 127 -1.41 3.93 10.13
CA VAL A 127 -0.05 3.73 10.66
C VAL A 127 0.36 2.30 10.42
N ASN A 128 1.54 2.10 9.84
CA ASN A 128 2.13 0.78 9.72
C ASN A 128 2.50 0.28 11.12
N SER A 129 1.89 -0.82 11.56
CA SER A 129 2.14 -1.40 12.89
C SER A 129 3.59 -1.84 13.10
N GLN A 130 4.32 -2.16 12.04
CA GLN A 130 5.71 -2.64 12.13
C GLN A 130 6.72 -1.49 12.22
N ARG A 131 6.49 -0.39 11.49
CA ARG A 131 7.48 0.70 11.33
C ARG A 131 7.04 2.03 11.93
N GLY A 132 5.80 2.16 12.38
CA GLY A 132 5.23 3.42 12.88
C GLY A 132 5.03 4.51 11.81
N HIS A 133 5.48 4.30 10.57
CA HIS A 133 5.30 5.27 9.51
C HIS A 133 3.82 5.42 9.10
N ARG A 134 3.45 6.66 8.79
CA ARG A 134 2.14 6.99 8.22
C ARG A 134 2.11 6.58 6.74
N LEU A 135 1.04 5.89 6.37
CA LEU A 135 0.79 5.42 5.02
C LEU A 135 -0.55 5.96 4.54
N ASN A 136 -0.56 6.52 3.34
CA ASN A 136 -1.79 6.90 2.68
C ASN A 136 -2.31 5.70 1.88
N VAL A 137 -3.50 5.25 2.23
CA VAL A 137 -4.16 4.09 1.63
C VAL A 137 -5.46 4.56 0.99
N ASP A 138 -5.86 3.93 -0.11
CA ASP A 138 -7.17 4.15 -0.69
C ASP A 138 -8.28 3.79 0.32
N ALA A 139 -9.20 4.71 0.57
CA ALA A 139 -10.30 4.53 1.51
C ALA A 139 -11.19 3.32 1.16
N ARG A 140 -11.36 3.05 -0.14
CA ARG A 140 -12.14 1.91 -0.66
C ARG A 140 -11.47 0.58 -0.33
N LYS A 141 -10.15 0.53 -0.49
CA LYS A 141 -9.36 -0.63 -0.10
C LYS A 141 -9.37 -0.81 1.42
N TYR A 142 -9.23 0.29 2.16
CA TYR A 142 -9.20 0.27 3.62
C TYR A 142 -10.47 -0.35 4.23
N ILE A 143 -11.67 0.03 3.76
CA ILE A 143 -12.92 -0.52 4.29
C ILE A 143 -13.08 -2.02 3.99
N LEU A 144 -12.61 -2.48 2.83
CA LEU A 144 -12.63 -3.90 2.47
C LEU A 144 -11.61 -4.72 3.26
N GLU A 145 -10.45 -4.14 3.55
CA GLU A 145 -9.39 -4.79 4.36
C GLU A 145 -9.74 -4.83 5.85
N ASN A 146 -10.53 -3.88 6.34
CA ASN A 146 -10.84 -3.71 7.77
C ASN A 146 -12.36 -3.73 8.00
N PRO A 147 -13.03 -4.87 7.77
CA PRO A 147 -14.47 -4.96 8.00
C PRO A 147 -14.80 -4.75 9.49
N ALA A 148 -15.97 -4.16 9.77
CA ALA A 148 -16.42 -3.88 11.15
C ALA A 148 -16.42 -5.14 12.04
N ARG A 149 -16.74 -6.29 11.43
CA ARG A 149 -16.66 -7.62 12.01
C ARG A 149 -15.74 -8.49 11.15
N GLY A 150 -14.80 -9.18 11.78
CA GLY A 150 -13.93 -10.16 11.12
C GLY A 150 -12.43 -9.83 11.20
N ARG A 151 -11.63 -10.65 10.51
CA ARG A 151 -10.18 -10.52 10.44
C ARG A 151 -9.78 -9.58 9.32
N ARG A 152 -8.66 -8.87 9.52
CA ARG A 152 -8.05 -8.02 8.50
C ARG A 152 -7.67 -8.85 7.28
N ARG A 153 -7.97 -8.31 6.09
CA ARG A 153 -7.57 -8.90 4.80
C ARG A 153 -6.41 -8.09 4.22
N ASN A 154 -5.59 -8.72 3.38
CA ASN A 154 -4.52 -8.04 2.65
C ASN A 154 -4.71 -8.29 1.16
N PHE A 155 -5.16 -7.27 0.44
CA PHE A 155 -5.43 -7.40 -0.98
C PHE A 155 -4.26 -6.85 -1.79
N ARG A 156 -3.74 -7.62 -2.74
CA ARG A 156 -2.76 -7.14 -3.75
C ARG A 156 -3.43 -6.46 -4.95
N THR A 157 -4.72 -6.17 -4.83
CA THR A 157 -5.59 -5.66 -5.90
C THR A 157 -5.91 -4.17 -5.69
N ILE A 158 -6.40 -3.51 -6.73
CA ILE A 158 -6.84 -2.11 -6.74
C ILE A 158 -8.38 -2.06 -6.67
N PRO A 159 -8.97 -1.16 -5.88
CA PRO A 159 -10.41 -0.96 -5.87
C PRO A 159 -10.88 -0.22 -7.12
N GLN A 160 -11.86 -0.79 -7.84
CA GLN A 160 -12.58 -0.17 -8.95
C GLN A 160 -14.03 0.09 -8.56
N ASN A 161 -14.56 1.28 -8.89
CA ASN A 161 -15.95 1.63 -8.59
C ASN A 161 -16.87 1.18 -9.73
N LEU A 162 -17.83 0.32 -9.40
CA LEU A 162 -18.82 -0.18 -10.37
C LEU A 162 -19.90 0.86 -10.69
N CYS A 163 -20.18 1.76 -9.75
CA CYS A 163 -21.23 2.77 -9.90
C CYS A 163 -20.80 4.03 -10.67
N GLY A 164 -19.52 4.15 -11.08
CA GLY A 164 -18.99 5.36 -11.73
C GLY A 164 -18.91 6.61 -10.83
N ASN A 165 -19.38 6.56 -9.57
CA ASN A 165 -19.17 7.64 -8.62
C ASN A 165 -17.78 7.51 -7.98
N VAL A 166 -16.84 8.37 -8.34
CA VAL A 166 -15.46 8.38 -7.82
C VAL A 166 -15.40 8.52 -6.29
N LYS A 167 -16.39 9.16 -5.68
CA LYS A 167 -16.47 9.34 -4.22
C LYS A 167 -17.10 8.16 -3.49
N CYS A 168 -17.65 7.18 -4.20
CA CYS A 168 -18.30 6.04 -3.56
C CYS A 168 -17.28 5.14 -2.86
N VAL A 169 -17.52 4.88 -1.59
CA VAL A 169 -16.79 3.92 -0.75
C VAL A 169 -17.69 2.79 -0.24
N ASN A 170 -18.88 2.61 -0.82
CA ASN A 170 -19.77 1.50 -0.46
C ASN A 170 -19.10 0.16 -0.86
N PRO A 171 -18.85 -0.77 0.07
CA PRO A 171 -18.23 -2.06 -0.23
C PRO A 171 -18.95 -2.85 -1.34
N ARG A 172 -20.27 -2.72 -1.47
CA ARG A 172 -21.08 -3.39 -2.51
C ARG A 172 -20.89 -2.79 -3.90
N HIS A 173 -20.32 -1.58 -4.00
CA HIS A 173 -20.08 -0.87 -5.26
C HIS A 173 -18.60 -0.90 -5.66
N ILE A 174 -17.76 -1.61 -4.91
CA ILE A 174 -16.32 -1.70 -5.15
C ILE A 174 -16.00 -3.14 -5.56
N ARG A 175 -15.38 -3.28 -6.73
CA ARG A 175 -14.76 -4.54 -7.16
C ARG A 175 -13.26 -4.43 -6.97
N MET A 176 -12.66 -5.45 -6.37
CA MET A 176 -11.20 -5.55 -6.32
C MET A 176 -10.71 -6.18 -7.62
N VAL A 177 -9.92 -5.45 -8.39
CA VAL A 177 -9.35 -5.91 -9.66
C VAL A 177 -7.86 -6.14 -9.46
N PRO A 178 -7.27 -7.23 -10.00
CA PRO A 178 -5.82 -7.36 -10.02
C PRO A 178 -5.18 -6.06 -10.52
N ILE A 179 -4.07 -5.66 -9.90
CA ILE A 179 -3.23 -4.62 -10.49
C ILE A 179 -2.93 -5.13 -11.89
N ASN A 180 -3.38 -4.41 -12.92
CA ASN A 180 -3.11 -4.83 -14.29
C ASN A 180 -1.59 -4.94 -14.40
N PRO A 181 -1.02 -6.15 -14.56
CA PRO A 181 0.43 -6.33 -14.61
C PRO A 181 1.03 -5.44 -15.71
N ASP A 182 0.27 -5.22 -16.78
CA ASP A 182 0.67 -4.48 -17.97
C ASP A 182 0.67 -2.96 -17.75
N SER A 183 -0.05 -2.46 -16.73
CA SER A 183 -0.10 -1.01 -16.44
C SER A 183 1.22 -0.42 -15.95
N HIS A 184 2.14 -1.29 -15.49
CA HIS A 184 3.48 -0.91 -15.06
C HIS A 184 4.57 -1.60 -15.90
N GLN A 185 4.21 -2.16 -17.06
CA GLN A 185 5.17 -2.75 -17.98
C GLN A 185 5.29 -1.89 -19.23
N GLY A 186 6.48 -1.96 -19.83
CA GLY A 186 6.75 -1.37 -21.11
C GLY A 186 6.49 0.12 -21.24
N GLU A 187 5.83 0.50 -22.33
CA GLU A 187 5.46 1.88 -22.65
C GLU A 187 4.43 2.47 -21.67
N ASN A 188 3.60 1.62 -21.06
CA ASN A 188 2.58 2.05 -20.10
C ASN A 188 3.17 2.48 -18.75
N HIS A 189 4.42 2.12 -18.45
CA HIS A 189 5.04 2.53 -17.19
C HIS A 189 5.25 4.06 -17.20
N PRO A 190 4.81 4.79 -16.15
CA PRO A 190 4.83 6.27 -16.15
C PRO A 190 6.24 6.88 -16.16
N ARG A 191 7.27 6.07 -15.96
CA ARG A 191 8.69 6.45 -16.09
C ARG A 191 9.38 5.82 -17.30
N SER A 192 8.63 5.19 -18.20
CA SER A 192 9.20 4.65 -19.43
C SER A 192 9.66 5.81 -20.29
N LYS A 193 10.93 5.77 -20.70
CA LYS A 193 11.52 6.77 -21.60
C LYS A 193 11.33 6.40 -23.08
N PHE A 194 11.06 5.13 -23.37
CA PHE A 194 11.10 4.58 -24.72
C PHE A 194 9.80 3.88 -25.05
N THR A 195 9.23 4.27 -26.19
CA THR A 195 8.05 3.64 -26.77
C THR A 195 8.39 2.24 -27.29
N ASP A 196 7.38 1.41 -27.54
CA ASP A 196 7.60 0.09 -28.15
C ASP A 196 8.26 0.23 -29.53
N LYS A 197 7.93 1.31 -30.27
CA LYS A 197 8.54 1.63 -31.57
C LYS A 197 10.04 1.91 -31.46
N ASP A 198 10.48 2.57 -30.40
CA ASP A 198 11.91 2.82 -30.16
C ASP A 198 12.66 1.52 -29.92
N VAL A 199 12.10 0.64 -29.10
CA VAL A 199 12.68 -0.68 -28.81
C VAL A 199 12.80 -1.51 -30.08
N VAL A 200 11.76 -1.51 -30.93
CA VAL A 200 11.79 -2.19 -32.23
C VAL A 200 12.88 -1.62 -33.14
N ARG A 201 13.08 -0.29 -33.17
CA ARG A 201 14.15 0.34 -33.95
C ARG A 201 15.53 -0.08 -33.46
N MET A 202 15.76 -0.10 -32.14
CA MET A 202 17.02 -0.59 -31.57
C MET A 202 17.32 -2.04 -32.00
N VAL A 203 16.32 -2.93 -31.96
CA VAL A 203 16.49 -4.33 -32.37
C VAL A 203 16.79 -4.44 -33.87
N LYS A 204 16.14 -3.62 -34.71
CA LYS A 204 16.42 -3.59 -36.16
C LYS A 204 17.83 -3.07 -36.47
N GLU A 205 18.30 -2.03 -35.79
CA GLU A 205 19.66 -1.51 -35.91
C GLU A 205 20.70 -2.56 -35.49
N TYR A 206 20.45 -3.27 -34.39
CA TYR A 206 21.32 -4.36 -33.94
C TYR A 206 21.38 -5.50 -34.98
N ASN A 207 20.23 -5.89 -35.52
CA ASN A 207 20.16 -6.92 -36.58
C ASN A 207 20.79 -6.48 -37.90
N ALA A 208 20.90 -5.17 -38.15
CA ALA A 208 21.62 -4.59 -39.29
C ALA A 208 23.15 -4.53 -39.07
N GLY A 209 23.64 -4.94 -37.90
CA GLY A 209 25.06 -5.05 -37.58
C GLY A 209 25.59 -4.00 -36.60
N SER A 210 24.78 -3.04 -36.14
CA SER A 210 25.21 -2.07 -35.14
C SER A 210 25.52 -2.74 -33.80
N THR A 211 26.57 -2.29 -33.12
CA THR A 211 26.91 -2.85 -31.80
C THR A 211 25.96 -2.30 -30.72
N ALA A 212 25.72 -3.08 -29.65
CA ALA A 212 24.91 -2.62 -28.51
C ALA A 212 25.45 -1.31 -27.89
N ARG A 213 26.78 -1.08 -27.98
CA ARG A 213 27.44 0.14 -27.50
C ARG A 213 27.13 1.36 -28.36
N GLU A 214 27.08 1.21 -29.68
CA GLU A 214 26.65 2.27 -30.59
C GLU A 214 25.19 2.64 -30.34
N ILE A 215 24.31 1.63 -30.21
CA ILE A 215 22.89 1.84 -29.92
C ILE A 215 22.71 2.55 -28.58
N ALA A 216 23.44 2.11 -27.54
CA ALA A 216 23.41 2.73 -26.23
C ALA A 216 23.79 4.22 -26.27
N LYS A 217 24.84 4.57 -27.02
CA LYS A 217 25.27 5.95 -27.23
C LYS A 217 24.25 6.77 -28.03
N LYS A 218 23.67 6.18 -29.08
CA LYS A 218 22.72 6.85 -29.98
C LYS A 218 21.41 7.23 -29.29
N TYR A 219 20.89 6.36 -28.42
CA TYR A 219 19.63 6.57 -27.71
C TYR A 219 19.79 7.13 -26.29
N ASP A 220 21.02 7.49 -25.89
CA ASP A 220 21.37 7.95 -24.53
C ASP A 220 20.83 7.02 -23.42
N ILE A 221 21.16 5.72 -23.54
CA ILE A 221 20.75 4.68 -22.60
C ILE A 221 21.93 3.89 -22.07
N GLN A 222 21.75 3.33 -20.88
CA GLN A 222 22.74 2.43 -20.30
C GLN A 222 22.89 1.18 -21.17
N LEU A 223 24.14 0.80 -21.48
CA LEU A 223 24.47 -0.39 -22.27
C LEU A 223 23.80 -1.66 -21.72
N THR A 224 23.77 -1.81 -20.41
CA THR A 224 23.13 -2.95 -19.72
C THR A 224 21.64 -3.05 -20.05
N TYR A 225 20.95 -1.93 -20.22
CA TYR A 225 19.53 -1.91 -20.61
C TYR A 225 19.34 -2.38 -22.05
N VAL A 226 20.21 -1.96 -22.98
CA VAL A 226 20.21 -2.46 -24.36
C VAL A 226 20.45 -3.96 -24.39
N GLU A 227 21.45 -4.45 -23.67
CA GLU A 227 21.72 -5.89 -23.59
C GLU A 227 20.54 -6.68 -23.01
N GLN A 228 19.87 -6.15 -21.98
CA GLN A 228 18.66 -6.77 -21.41
C GLN A 228 17.50 -6.84 -22.42
N ILE A 229 17.34 -5.82 -23.25
CA ILE A 229 16.37 -5.84 -24.37
C ILE A 229 16.78 -6.93 -25.38
N MET A 230 18.07 -6.98 -25.78
CA MET A 230 18.54 -7.95 -26.78
C MET A 230 18.46 -9.40 -26.29
N ARG A 231 18.57 -9.64 -24.98
CA ARG A 231 18.37 -10.95 -24.35
C ARG A 231 16.90 -11.32 -24.11
N LYS A 232 15.96 -10.42 -24.44
CA LYS A 232 14.54 -10.55 -24.11
C LYS A 232 14.26 -10.71 -22.61
N GLU A 233 15.10 -10.12 -21.76
CA GLU A 233 14.86 -10.05 -20.30
C GLU A 233 13.95 -8.87 -19.94
N LYS A 234 13.92 -7.84 -20.79
CA LYS A 234 13.07 -6.64 -20.64
C LYS A 234 12.41 -6.29 -21.96
N ARG A 235 11.25 -5.64 -21.88
CA ARG A 235 10.47 -5.19 -23.05
C ARG A 235 10.15 -6.36 -23.98
N THR A 236 9.80 -7.51 -23.40
CA THR A 236 9.46 -8.75 -24.12
C THR A 236 8.27 -8.53 -25.04
N GLU A 237 7.31 -7.74 -24.58
CA GLU A 237 6.12 -7.33 -25.32
C GLU A 237 6.46 -6.60 -26.63
N ALA A 238 7.48 -5.72 -26.62
CA ALA A 238 7.89 -4.97 -27.80
C ALA A 238 8.81 -5.77 -28.75
N THR A 239 9.39 -6.87 -28.26
CA THR A 239 10.34 -7.70 -29.01
C THR A 239 9.76 -9.06 -29.41
N GLU A 240 8.48 -9.28 -29.13
CA GLU A 240 7.74 -10.48 -29.50
C GLU A 240 7.74 -10.65 -31.03
N GLY A 241 8.04 -11.86 -31.50
CA GLY A 241 8.16 -12.15 -32.94
C GLY A 241 9.45 -11.68 -33.62
N LEU A 242 10.26 -10.81 -33.00
CA LEU A 242 11.54 -10.40 -33.59
C LEU A 242 12.63 -11.45 -33.32
N LYS A 243 13.30 -11.89 -34.40
CA LYS A 243 14.54 -12.69 -34.31
C LYS A 243 15.71 -11.75 -34.08
N ILE A 244 16.47 -12.00 -33.01
CA ILE A 244 17.66 -11.22 -32.66
C ILE A 244 18.87 -12.03 -33.10
N ARG A 245 19.66 -11.48 -34.03
CA ARG A 245 20.86 -12.15 -34.58
C ARG A 245 22.06 -11.97 -33.66
N GLY A 246 23.05 -12.86 -33.76
CA GLY A 246 24.34 -12.70 -33.06
C GLY A 246 24.35 -13.23 -31.63
N ARG A 247 25.21 -12.65 -30.77
CA ARG A 247 25.57 -13.18 -29.44
C ARG A 247 24.37 -13.39 -28.50
N PHE A 248 23.31 -12.60 -28.67
CA PHE A 248 22.14 -12.62 -27.79
C PHE A 248 20.95 -13.39 -28.38
N GLY A 249 21.06 -13.89 -29.62
CA GLY A 249 20.06 -14.78 -30.18
C GLY A 249 20.03 -16.11 -29.43
N PHE A 250 18.84 -16.64 -29.16
CA PHE A 250 18.70 -18.05 -28.82
C PHE A 250 19.20 -18.87 -30.02
N ARG A 251 20.16 -19.77 -29.77
CA ARG A 251 20.55 -20.79 -30.74
C ARG A 251 19.37 -21.69 -31.06
#